data_AF-A0A8J6Y5L1-F1
#
_entry.id   AF-A0A8J6Y5L1-F1
#
_cell.length_a   1.000
_cell.length_b   1.000
_cell.length_c   1.000
_cell.angle_alpha   90.00
_cell.angle_beta   90.00
_cell.angle_gamma   90.00
#
_symmetry.space_group_name_H-M   'P 1'
#
loop_
_entity.id
_entity.type
_entity.pdbx_description
1 polymer ?
#
loop_
_entity_poly.entity_id
_entity_poly.type
_entity_poly.pdbx_seq_one_letter_code
_entity_poly.pdbx_strand_id
1 'polypeptide(L)'
;IELIDGRLERATNRAGGLEGGVTNGADVVVRAFLKPISTLRRGLPSVDLATGEPGVTVWERSDVTAIGAAPVIVEAMLALILADALLEKLGGDAMADTDNAWKALTDRLAPWWQPTNNSQF
;
A
#
# COMPACT_ATOMS: atom_id res chain seq x y z
N ILE A 1 -13.09 -4.09 20.56
CA ILE A 1 -11.88 -4.92 20.69
C ILE A 1 -12.20 -5.91 21.79
N GLU A 2 -12.08 -7.20 21.51
CA GLU A 2 -12.44 -8.27 22.43
C GLU A 2 -11.24 -9.19 22.60
N LEU A 3 -11.13 -9.82 23.78
CA LEU A 3 -10.12 -10.82 24.05
C LEU A 3 -10.69 -12.18 23.66
N ILE A 4 -10.23 -12.75 22.54
CA ILE A 4 -10.65 -14.05 22.02
C ILE A 4 -9.43 -14.96 22.02
N ASP A 5 -9.50 -16.11 22.71
CA ASP A 5 -8.40 -17.07 22.85
C ASP A 5 -7.05 -16.44 23.26
N GLY A 6 -7.09 -15.41 24.10
CA GLY A 6 -5.90 -14.68 24.55
C GLY A 6 -5.32 -13.68 23.54
N ARG A 7 -6.08 -13.31 22.49
CA ARG A 7 -5.68 -12.33 21.48
C ARG A 7 -6.65 -11.15 21.44
N LEU A 8 -6.12 -9.95 21.23
CA LEU A 8 -6.94 -8.75 21.04
C LEU A 8 -7.44 -8.71 19.59
N GLU A 9 -8.73 -8.99 19.40
CA GLU A 9 -9.35 -9.01 18.08
C GLU A 9 -10.33 -7.85 17.87
N ARG A 10 -10.46 -7.44 16.61
CA ARG A 10 -11.42 -6.44 16.16
C ARG A 10 -12.52 -7.16 15.38
N ALA A 11 -13.78 -6.93 15.77
CA ALA A 11 -14.93 -7.47 15.04
C ALA A 11 -15.03 -6.98 13.58
N THR A 12 -14.46 -5.81 13.27
CA THR A 12 -14.40 -5.27 11.90
C THR A 12 -13.08 -4.56 11.64
N ASN A 13 -12.67 -4.49 10.37
CA ASN A 13 -11.47 -3.76 9.93
C ASN A 13 -11.80 -2.50 9.10
N ARG A 14 -12.69 -1.64 9.61
CA ARG A 14 -13.08 -0.40 8.91
C ARG A 14 -11.95 0.63 8.83
N ALA A 15 -11.01 0.56 9.76
CA ALA A 15 -9.81 1.40 9.79
C ALA A 15 -8.73 0.94 8.78
N GLY A 16 -8.93 -0.21 8.12
CA GLY A 16 -8.00 -0.73 7.11
C GLY A 16 -6.62 -1.08 7.66
N GLY A 17 -6.57 -1.61 8.88
CA GLY A 17 -5.32 -2.06 9.54
C GLY A 17 -4.50 -0.94 10.18
N LEU A 18 -4.94 0.32 10.08
CA LEU A 18 -4.19 1.48 10.59
C LEU A 18 -5.03 2.30 11.57
N GLU A 19 -4.48 2.57 12.75
CA GLU A 19 -5.06 3.45 13.77
C GLU A 19 -4.00 4.45 14.21
N GLY A 20 -4.29 5.76 14.11
CA GLY A 20 -3.34 6.81 14.49
C GLY A 20 -2.02 6.79 13.70
N GLY A 21 -2.02 6.25 12.49
CA GLY A 21 -0.81 6.10 11.65
C GLY A 21 0.04 4.87 11.97
N VAL A 22 -0.43 3.95 12.82
CA VAL A 22 0.30 2.73 13.21
C VAL A 22 -0.48 1.49 12.83
N THR A 23 0.21 0.44 12.39
CA THR A 23 -0.37 -0.88 12.13
C THR A 23 -0.98 -1.46 13.39
N ASN A 24 -2.25 -1.85 13.31
CA ASN A 24 -3.04 -2.23 14.48
C ASN A 24 -3.16 -3.76 14.67
N GLY A 25 -2.55 -4.54 13.79
CA GLY A 25 -2.52 -6.01 13.79
C GLY A 25 -3.57 -6.68 12.88
N ALA A 26 -4.53 -5.93 12.32
CA ALA A 26 -5.42 -6.39 11.26
C ALA A 26 -4.81 -6.16 9.87
N ASP A 27 -5.39 -6.76 8.83
CA ASP A 27 -4.94 -6.58 7.44
C ASP A 27 -4.85 -5.10 7.04
N VAL A 28 -3.75 -4.71 6.42
CA VAL A 28 -3.61 -3.37 5.85
C VAL A 28 -4.42 -3.31 4.55
N VAL A 29 -5.50 -2.52 4.54
CA VAL A 29 -6.42 -2.42 3.39
C VAL A 29 -6.29 -1.05 2.76
N VAL A 30 -5.76 -1.01 1.53
CA VAL A 30 -5.57 0.21 0.76
C VAL A 30 -6.47 0.20 -0.47
N ARG A 31 -7.11 1.34 -0.77
CA ARG A 31 -7.87 1.55 -2.00
C ARG A 31 -7.25 2.68 -2.80
N ALA A 32 -6.79 2.37 -4.01
CA ALA A 32 -6.31 3.36 -4.96
C ALA A 32 -7.41 3.70 -5.98
N PHE A 33 -7.54 4.98 -6.31
CA PHE A 33 -8.43 5.45 -7.36
C PHE A 33 -7.59 5.96 -8.53
N LEU A 34 -7.74 5.31 -9.70
CA LEU A 34 -6.99 5.66 -10.90
C LEU A 34 -7.89 6.48 -11.83
N LYS A 35 -7.48 7.71 -12.16
CA LYS A 35 -8.10 8.46 -13.25
C LYS A 35 -7.78 7.76 -14.59
N PRO A 36 -8.64 7.87 -15.60
CA PRO A 36 -8.25 7.51 -16.97
C PRO A 36 -6.99 8.29 -17.36
N ILE A 37 -5.91 7.56 -17.67
CA ILE A 37 -4.60 8.17 -17.89
C ILE A 37 -4.36 8.56 -19.35
N SER A 38 -4.99 7.85 -20.28
CA SER A 38 -4.80 8.09 -21.71
C SER A 38 -5.59 9.31 -22.17
N THR A 39 -4.92 10.25 -22.84
CA THR A 39 -5.57 11.36 -23.55
C THR A 39 -6.53 10.81 -24.61
N LEU A 40 -7.69 11.45 -24.77
CA LEU A 40 -8.63 11.08 -25.83
C LEU A 40 -8.06 11.39 -27.21
N ARG A 41 -8.28 10.50 -28.18
CA ARG A 41 -7.84 10.68 -29.58
C ARG A 41 -8.37 11.95 -30.26
N ARG A 42 -9.59 12.39 -29.90
CA ARG A 42 -10.18 13.63 -30.44
C ARG A 42 -9.44 14.90 -29.96
N GLY A 43 -8.59 14.77 -28.95
CA GLY A 43 -8.00 15.90 -28.25
C GLY A 43 -9.04 16.62 -27.39
N LEU A 44 -8.57 17.28 -26.34
CA LEU A 44 -9.33 18.20 -25.51
C LEU A 44 -8.79 19.63 -25.72
N PRO A 45 -9.62 20.68 -25.55
CA PRO A 45 -9.14 22.06 -25.59
C PRO A 45 -7.96 22.29 -24.64
N SER A 46 -6.94 22.97 -25.14
CA SER A 46 -5.69 23.28 -24.43
C SER A 46 -5.08 24.58 -24.96
N VAL A 47 -3.82 24.86 -24.62
CA VAL A 47 -3.07 26.06 -25.05
C VAL A 47 -1.66 25.64 -25.46
N ASP A 48 -1.16 26.19 -26.56
CA ASP A 48 0.26 26.07 -26.91
C ASP A 48 1.08 27.03 -26.04
N LEU A 49 1.99 26.48 -25.22
CA LEU A 49 2.78 27.25 -24.27
C LEU A 49 3.89 28.09 -24.95
N ALA A 50 4.25 27.82 -26.21
CA ALA A 50 5.23 28.62 -26.93
C ALA A 50 4.62 29.91 -27.50
N THR A 51 3.35 29.87 -27.89
CA THR A 51 2.66 30.97 -28.59
C THR A 51 1.58 31.64 -27.74
N GLY A 52 1.01 30.94 -26.75
CA GLY A 52 -0.14 31.38 -25.96
C GLY A 52 -1.49 31.19 -26.64
N GLU A 53 -1.52 30.62 -27.86
CA GLU A 53 -2.73 30.47 -28.65
C GLU A 53 -3.53 29.20 -28.28
N PRO A 54 -4.87 29.19 -28.51
CA PRO A 54 -5.68 28.00 -28.29
C PRO A 54 -5.19 26.80 -29.11
N GLY A 55 -5.11 25.64 -28.47
CA GLY A 55 -4.67 24.38 -29.07
C GLY A 55 -5.48 23.17 -28.60
N VAL A 56 -5.01 21.96 -28.92
CA VAL A 56 -5.59 20.70 -28.46
C VAL A 56 -4.53 19.80 -27.85
N THR A 57 -4.92 18.96 -26.89
CA THR A 57 -4.01 18.00 -26.25
C THR A 57 -3.45 16.98 -27.23
N VAL A 58 -2.18 16.61 -27.07
CA VAL A 58 -1.50 15.59 -27.86
C VAL A 58 -1.87 14.18 -27.37
N TRP A 59 -2.03 13.25 -28.32
CA TRP A 59 -2.30 11.84 -28.05
C TRP A 59 -0.99 11.04 -28.00
N GLU A 60 -0.57 10.66 -26.79
CA GLU A 60 0.73 10.00 -26.57
C GLU A 60 0.64 8.47 -26.40
N ARG A 61 -0.47 7.96 -25.86
CA ARG A 61 -0.64 6.54 -25.53
C ARG A 61 -2.00 6.01 -25.96
N SER A 62 -2.04 4.74 -26.37
CA SER A 62 -3.19 4.16 -27.07
C SER A 62 -4.04 3.18 -26.26
N ASP A 63 -3.61 2.79 -25.07
CA ASP A 63 -4.39 1.91 -24.20
C ASP A 63 -5.66 2.59 -23.69
N VAL A 64 -6.75 1.82 -23.66
CA VAL A 64 -8.05 2.31 -23.18
C VAL A 64 -8.09 2.38 -21.65
N THR A 65 -7.43 1.43 -20.98
CA THR A 65 -7.36 1.36 -19.53
C THR A 65 -6.03 0.78 -19.08
N ALA A 66 -5.53 1.29 -17.96
CA ALA A 66 -4.34 0.76 -17.27
C ALA A 66 -4.69 0.03 -15.97
N ILE A 67 -5.97 -0.25 -15.73
CA ILE A 67 -6.41 -0.90 -14.49
C ILE A 67 -5.85 -2.32 -14.34
N GLY A 68 -5.46 -3.00 -15.43
CA GLY A 68 -4.81 -4.31 -15.35
C GLY A 68 -3.39 -4.25 -14.77
N ALA A 69 -2.64 -3.18 -15.06
CA ALA A 69 -1.28 -2.99 -14.56
C ALA A 69 -1.23 -2.27 -13.19
N ALA A 70 -2.26 -1.46 -12.88
CA ALA A 70 -2.28 -0.63 -11.69
C ALA A 70 -2.16 -1.40 -10.34
N PRO A 71 -2.83 -2.55 -10.12
CA PRO A 71 -2.69 -3.31 -8.87
C PRO A 71 -1.26 -3.72 -8.57
N VAL A 72 -0.52 -4.19 -9.57
CA VAL A 72 0.89 -4.57 -9.42
C VAL A 72 1.75 -3.39 -8.96
N ILE A 73 1.50 -2.20 -9.53
CA ILE A 73 2.21 -0.97 -9.12
C ILE A 73 1.84 -0.59 -7.68
N VAL A 74 0.55 -0.67 -7.33
CA VAL A 74 0.07 -0.34 -5.98
C VAL A 74 0.63 -1.31 -4.94
N GLU A 75 0.65 -2.61 -5.22
CA GLU A 75 1.23 -3.64 -4.36
C GLU A 75 2.74 -3.43 -4.19
N ALA A 76 3.47 -3.16 -5.27
CA ALA A 76 4.90 -2.87 -5.19
C ALA A 76 5.20 -1.63 -4.34
N MET A 77 4.45 -0.55 -4.54
CA MET A 77 4.60 0.66 -3.73
C MET A 77 4.24 0.43 -2.27
N LEU A 78 3.20 -0.35 -1.98
CA LEU A 78 2.83 -0.72 -0.61
C LEU A 78 3.92 -1.57 0.04
N ALA A 79 4.48 -2.55 -0.67
CA ALA A 79 5.57 -3.39 -0.18
C ALA A 79 6.82 -2.58 0.16
N LEU A 80 7.20 -1.59 -0.67
CA LEU A 80 8.31 -0.69 -0.40
C LEU A 80 8.11 0.11 0.90
N ILE A 81 6.94 0.70 1.08
CA ILE A 81 6.63 1.51 2.28
C ILE A 81 6.53 0.64 3.53
N LEU A 82 5.95 -0.55 3.44
CA LEU A 82 5.88 -1.47 4.58
C LEU A 82 7.26 -2.02 4.96
N ALA A 83 8.12 -2.31 3.98
CA ALA A 83 9.49 -2.72 4.22
C ALA A 83 10.30 -1.60 4.88
N ASP A 84 10.17 -0.37 4.41
CA ASP A 84 10.84 0.80 5.00
C ASP A 84 10.40 1.02 6.46
N ALA A 85 9.09 1.01 6.73
CA ALA A 85 8.58 1.14 8.09
C ALA A 85 9.00 -0.03 9.02
N LEU A 86 9.12 -1.24 8.47
CA LEU A 86 9.62 -2.41 9.19
C LEU A 86 11.10 -2.24 9.56
N LEU A 87 11.93 -1.80 8.62
CA LEU A 87 13.36 -1.57 8.83
C LEU A 87 13.60 -0.37 9.75
N GLU A 88 12.82 0.70 9.65
CA GLU A 88 12.87 1.82 10.60
C GLU A 88 12.60 1.36 12.03
N LYS A 89 11.65 0.42 12.20
CA LYS A 89 11.28 -0.13 13.51
C LYS A 89 12.30 -1.12 14.08
N LEU A 90 12.82 -2.02 13.24
CA LEU A 90 13.62 -3.16 13.67
C LEU A 90 15.13 -2.92 13.53
N GLY A 91 15.54 -2.12 12.54
CA GLY A 91 16.93 -1.98 12.12
C GLY A 91 17.53 -3.28 11.56
N GLY A 92 18.86 -3.36 11.63
CA GLY A 92 19.65 -4.50 11.15
C GLY A 92 20.38 -4.20 9.84
N ASP A 93 21.63 -4.66 9.75
CA ASP A 93 22.45 -4.52 8.53
C ASP A 93 22.45 -5.82 7.69
N ALA A 94 22.02 -6.94 8.29
CA ALA A 94 21.80 -8.21 7.63
C ALA A 94 20.41 -8.79 7.99
N MET A 95 19.88 -9.65 7.12
CA MET A 95 18.59 -10.32 7.35
C MET A 95 18.51 -11.01 8.72
N ALA A 96 19.60 -11.63 9.17
CA ALA A 96 19.64 -12.29 10.48
C ALA A 96 19.42 -11.32 11.66
N ASP A 97 19.86 -10.07 11.55
CA ASP A 97 19.66 -9.05 12.59
C ASP A 97 18.20 -8.65 12.65
N THR A 98 17.59 -8.37 11.49
CA THR A 98 16.17 -8.03 11.37
C THR A 98 15.29 -9.19 11.82
N ASP A 99 15.62 -10.44 11.47
CA ASP A 99 14.88 -11.64 11.89
C ASP A 99 14.93 -11.83 13.42
N ASN A 100 16.08 -11.61 14.05
CA ASN A 100 16.22 -11.67 15.50
C ASN A 100 15.40 -10.57 16.19
N ALA A 101 15.45 -9.34 15.67
CA ALA A 101 14.65 -8.22 16.18
C ALA A 101 13.14 -8.47 16.03
N TRP A 102 12.72 -9.03 14.87
CA TRP A 102 11.34 -9.43 14.62
C TRP A 102 10.88 -10.48 15.64
N LYS A 103 11.67 -11.53 15.86
CA LYS A 103 11.35 -12.57 16.85
C LYS A 103 11.18 -12.00 18.25
N ALA A 104 12.10 -11.13 18.70
CA ALA A 104 12.00 -10.47 19.99
C ALA A 104 10.73 -9.60 20.11
N LEU A 105 10.33 -8.92 19.03
CA LEU A 105 9.08 -8.16 18.97
C LEU A 105 7.87 -9.09 19.07
N THR A 106 7.82 -10.17 18.30
CA THR A 106 6.69 -11.10 18.30
C THR A 106 6.55 -11.82 19.63
N ASP A 107 7.65 -12.22 20.27
CA ASP A 107 7.63 -12.85 21.60
C ASP A 107 7.08 -11.90 22.67
N ARG A 108 7.44 -10.60 22.57
CA ARG A 108 6.91 -9.56 23.46
C ARG A 108 5.42 -9.29 23.24
N LEU A 109 4.93 -9.45 22.01
CA LEU A 109 3.52 -9.24 21.65
C LEU A 109 2.66 -10.49 21.83
N ALA A 110 3.25 -11.68 21.95
CA ALA A 110 2.58 -12.98 22.01
C ALA A 110 1.37 -13.09 22.98
N PRO A 111 1.35 -12.41 24.16
CA PRO A 111 0.19 -12.44 25.05
C PRO A 111 -1.05 -11.70 24.51
N TRP A 112 -0.92 -10.91 23.45
CA TRP A 112 -1.97 -10.02 22.94
C TRP A 112 -2.17 -10.14 21.43
N TRP A 113 -1.13 -10.55 20.70
CA TRP A 113 -1.13 -10.67 19.25
C TRP A 113 -0.18 -11.78 18.82
N GLN A 114 -0.59 -12.53 17.80
CA GLN A 114 0.25 -13.52 17.14
C GLN A 114 0.09 -13.35 15.62
N PRO A 115 1.14 -13.54 14.82
CA PRO A 115 1.03 -13.50 13.38
C PRO A 115 0.04 -14.56 12.90
N THR A 116 -0.83 -14.19 11.97
CA THR A 116 -1.74 -15.11 11.31
C THR A 116 -0.95 -16.03 10.38
N ASN A 117 -0.94 -17.34 10.65
CA ASN A 117 -0.39 -18.37 9.76
C ASN A 117 -1.29 -18.52 8.52
N ASN A 118 -1.33 -17.51 7.65
CA ASN A 118 -2.14 -17.55 6.43
C ASN A 118 -1.32 -17.30 5.16
N SER A 119 -0.04 -17.69 5.16
CA SER A 119 0.71 -17.85 3.90
C SER A 119 0.37 -19.20 3.25
N GLN A 120 -0.86 -19.34 2.77
CA GLN A 120 -1.15 -20.18 1.60
C GLN A 120 -1.37 -19.21 0.43
N PHE A 121 -0.27 -18.71 -0.11
CA PHE A 121 -0.19 -18.25 -1.49
C PHE A 121 0.81 -19.15 -2.20
#